data_AF-A0A1Y4F7Q2-F1
#
_entry.id   AF-A0A1Y4F7Q2-F1
#
_cell.length_a   1.000
_cell.length_b   1.000
_cell.length_c   1.000
_cell.angle_alpha   90.00
_cell.angle_beta   90.00
_cell.angle_gamma   90.00
#
_symmetry.space_group_name_H-M   'P 1'
#
loop_
_entity.id
_entity.type
_entity.pdbx_description
1 polymer ?
#
loop_
_entity_poly.entity_id
_entity_poly.type
_entity_poly.pdbx_seq_one_letter_code
_entity_poly.pdbx_strand_id
1 'polypeptide(L)' 'MRKTSKREQKCTVNLPEGKFCGHNCAEGCIYWNPYDKDHNGRQYCSHYDHYYYPRERQGCLSFKR' A
#
# COMPACT_ATOMS: atom_id res chain seq x y z
N MET A 1 2.14 -43.21 -39.11
CA MET A 1 2.61 -42.04 -38.34
C MET A 1 1.67 -41.81 -37.15
N ARG A 2 2.11 -42.00 -35.90
CA ARG A 2 1.27 -41.79 -34.70
C ARG A 2 1.33 -40.31 -34.31
N LYS A 3 0.22 -39.59 -34.44
CA LYS A 3 0.09 -38.20 -33.96
C LYS A 3 -0.13 -38.23 -32.44
N THR A 4 0.89 -37.87 -31.67
CA THR A 4 0.74 -37.61 -30.23
C THR A 4 0.11 -36.24 -30.05
N SER A 5 -1.18 -36.23 -29.67
CA SER A 5 -1.88 -35.02 -29.22
C SER A 5 -1.29 -34.58 -27.88
N LYS A 6 -0.62 -33.42 -27.85
CA LYS A 6 -0.21 -32.78 -26.59
C LYS A 6 -1.47 -32.27 -25.89
N ARG A 7 -1.79 -32.82 -24.71
CA ARG A 7 -2.82 -32.25 -23.84
C ARG A 7 -2.30 -30.93 -23.28
N GLU A 8 -2.93 -29.81 -23.65
CA GLU A 8 -2.72 -28.54 -22.98
C GLU A 8 -3.20 -28.66 -21.53
N GLN A 9 -2.28 -28.52 -20.57
CA GLN A 9 -2.62 -28.38 -19.17
C GLN A 9 -2.95 -26.91 -18.90
N LYS A 10 -4.23 -26.61 -18.70
CA LYS A 10 -4.67 -25.31 -18.19
C LYS A 10 -4.61 -25.36 -16.66
N CYS A 11 -3.76 -24.53 -16.06
CA CYS A 11 -3.77 -24.30 -14.62
C CYS A 11 -4.70 -23.12 -14.32
N THR A 12 -5.71 -23.36 -13.49
CA THR A 12 -6.57 -22.29 -12.97
C THR A 12 -5.87 -21.68 -11.76
N VAL A 13 -5.40 -20.45 -11.87
CA VAL A 13 -4.82 -19.69 -10.75
C VAL A 13 -5.93 -18.82 -10.17
N ASN A 14 -6.29 -19.06 -8.91
CA ASN A 14 -7.20 -18.19 -8.19
C ASN A 14 -6.38 -17.04 -7.59
N LEU A 15 -6.61 -15.81 -8.08
CA LEU A 15 -5.99 -14.64 -7.49
C LEU A 15 -6.68 -14.32 -6.16
N PRO A 16 -5.93 -13.97 -5.10
CA PRO A 16 -6.55 -13.54 -3.87
C PRO A 16 -7.31 -12.23 -4.10
N GLU A 17 -8.55 -12.22 -3.64
CA GLU A 17 -9.45 -11.06 -3.70
C GLU A 17 -9.66 -10.50 -2.30
N GLY A 18 -9.60 -9.17 -2.17
CA GLY A 18 -9.68 -8.48 -0.89
C GLY A 18 -9.52 -6.97 -1.05
N LYS A 19 -9.72 -6.23 0.04
CA LYS A 19 -9.41 -4.80 0.07
C LYS A 19 -7.91 -4.61 0.27
N PHE A 20 -7.31 -3.73 -0.51
CA PHE A 20 -5.97 -3.24 -0.20
C PHE A 20 -6.03 -2.49 1.13
N CYS A 21 -5.52 -3.09 2.21
CA CYS A 21 -5.36 -2.45 3.52
C CYS A 21 -4.14 -1.49 3.55
N GLY A 22 -3.73 -1.01 2.37
CA GLY A 22 -2.59 -0.12 2.20
C GLY A 22 -2.99 1.30 2.60
N HIS A 23 -3.13 1.52 3.89
CA HIS A 23 -3.37 2.84 4.45
C HIS A 23 -2.12 3.71 4.29
N ASN A 24 -2.27 5.03 4.27
CA ASN A 24 -1.16 5.98 4.37
C ASN A 24 -1.27 6.75 5.69
N CYS A 25 -0.30 7.60 6.02
CA CYS A 25 -0.37 8.34 7.28
C CYS A 25 -1.66 9.17 7.44
N ALA A 26 -2.19 9.72 6.35
CA ALA A 26 -3.40 10.51 6.38
C ALA A 26 -4.67 9.69 6.65
N GLU A 27 -4.61 8.35 6.54
CA GLU A 27 -5.72 7.43 6.83
C GLU A 27 -5.76 6.99 8.31
N GLY A 28 -5.27 7.83 9.23
CA GLY A 28 -5.40 7.60 10.68
C GLY A 28 -4.12 7.08 11.36
N CYS A 29 -2.94 7.37 10.81
CA CYS A 29 -1.69 7.11 11.53
C CYS A 29 -1.68 7.92 12.83
N ILE A 30 -1.35 7.27 13.94
CA ILE A 30 -1.37 7.90 15.27
C ILE A 30 -0.27 8.96 15.45
N TYR A 31 0.74 8.93 14.59
CA TYR A 31 1.87 9.85 14.57
C TYR A 31 1.73 10.94 13.51
N TRP A 32 0.57 11.03 12.84
CA TRP A 32 0.34 11.98 11.76
C TRP A 32 -0.16 13.32 12.27
N ASN A 33 0.51 14.40 11.87
CA ASN A 33 0.08 15.75 12.13
C ASN A 33 -0.21 16.47 10.79
N PRO A 34 -1.49 16.60 10.39
CA PRO A 34 -1.84 17.22 9.11
C PRO A 34 -1.68 18.75 9.09
N TYR A 35 -1.47 19.37 10.25
CA TYR A 35 -1.35 20.81 10.40
C TYR A 35 0.10 21.30 10.37
N ASP A 36 1.04 20.44 10.74
CA ASP A 36 2.46 20.70 10.58
C ASP A 36 2.85 20.37 9.14
N LYS A 37 3.06 21.44 8.37
CA LYS A 37 3.37 21.35 6.94
C LYS A 37 4.69 22.02 6.64
N ASP A 38 5.48 21.37 5.80
CA ASP A 38 6.67 21.99 5.24
C ASP A 38 6.32 22.97 4.10
N HIS A 39 7.35 23.65 3.58
CA HIS A 39 7.20 24.60 2.47
C HIS A 39 6.56 23.97 1.21
N ASN A 40 6.71 22.65 1.02
CA ASN A 40 6.20 21.91 -0.13
C ASN A 40 4.79 21.36 0.10
N GLY A 41 4.16 21.66 1.25
CA GLY A 41 2.83 21.20 1.63
C GLY A 41 2.77 19.73 2.05
N ARG A 42 3.91 19.09 2.31
CA ARG A 42 3.96 17.77 2.93
C ARG A 42 3.61 17.89 4.40
N GLN A 43 2.98 16.87 4.95
CA GLN A 43 2.51 16.83 6.34
C GLN A 43 3.45 15.98 7.19
N TYR A 44 3.61 16.35 8.46
CA TYR A 44 4.59 15.74 9.35
C TYR A 44 4.13 14.41 9.95
N CYS A 45 5.05 13.46 10.03
CA CYS A 45 4.90 12.24 10.82
C CYS A 45 6.04 12.08 11.83
N SER A 46 5.69 12.03 13.12
CA SER A 46 6.68 11.91 14.21
C SER A 46 7.29 10.52 14.38
N HIS A 47 6.74 9.49 13.73
CA HIS A 47 7.26 8.12 13.84
C HIS A 47 8.65 7.97 13.19
N TYR A 48 8.82 8.61 12.04
CA TYR A 48 10.06 8.60 11.26
C TYR A 48 10.74 9.97 11.20
N ASP A 49 10.21 10.95 11.95
CA ASP A 49 10.65 12.35 11.90
C ASP A 49 10.75 12.88 10.46
N HIS A 50 9.67 12.65 9.69
CA HIS A 50 9.69 12.92 8.26
C HIS A 50 8.36 13.49 7.74
N TYR A 51 8.46 14.19 6.61
CA TYR A 51 7.34 14.82 5.93
C TYR A 51 6.91 13.99 4.72
N TYR A 52 5.63 13.64 4.66
CA TYR A 52 5.03 12.87 3.57
C TYR A 52 3.89 13.64 2.92
N TYR A 53 3.62 13.41 1.63
CA TYR A 53 2.31 13.81 1.10
C TYR A 53 1.22 12.86 1.62
N PRO A 54 -0.02 13.34 1.84
CA PRO A 54 -1.14 12.49 2.25
C PRO A 54 -1.38 11.27 1.34
N ARG A 55 -1.03 11.38 0.05
CA ARG A 55 -1.17 10.33 -0.96
C ARG A 55 -0.01 9.32 -1.00
N GLU A 56 1.08 9.57 -0.30
CA GLU A 56 2.26 8.71 -0.34
C GLU A 56 2.05 7.42 0.45
N ARG A 57 2.41 6.30 -0.17
CA ARG A 57 2.35 4.98 0.49
C ARG A 57 3.50 4.73 1.46
N GLN A 58 4.57 5.51 1.38
CA GLN A 58 5.77 5.38 2.23
C GLN A 58 5.62 5.96 3.64
N GLY A 59 4.40 6.27 4.09
CA GLY A 59 4.16 6.75 5.44
C GLY A 59 4.48 5.71 6.54
N CYS A 60 4.29 6.12 7.80
CA CYS A 60 4.51 5.37 9.04
C CYS A 60 3.82 3.99 9.12
N LEU A 61 2.73 3.80 8.37
CA LEU A 61 1.80 2.66 8.41
C LEU A 61 1.36 2.18 9.82
N SER A 62 1.54 3.03 10.84
CA SER A 62 1.26 2.75 12.24
C SER A 62 -0.13 3.25 12.59
N PHE A 63 -1.11 2.35 12.45
CA PHE A 63 -2.51 2.59 12.78
C PHE A 63 -2.87 1.91 14.09
N LYS A 64 -3.89 2.43 14.80
CA LYS A 64 -4.50 1.65 15.89
C LYS A 64 -5.12 0.40 15.28
N ARG A 65 -4.87 -0.74 15.93
CA ARG A 65 -5.55 -2.01 15.61
C ARG A 65 -7.03 -1.92 15.92
#